data_AF-G7Y4F3-F1
#
_entry.id   AF-G7Y4F3-F1
#
_cell.length_a   1.000
_cell.length_b   1.000
_cell.length_c   1.000
_cell.angle_alpha   90.00
_cell.angle_beta   90.00
_cell.angle_gamma   90.00
#
_symmetry.space_group_name_H-M   'P 1'
#
loop_
_entity.id
_entity.type
_entity.pdbx_description
1 polymer ?
#
loop_
_entity_poly.entity_id
_entity_poly.type
_entity_poly.pdbx_seq_one_letter_code
_entity_poly.pdbx_strand_id
1 'polypeptide(L)'
;MSSSVPFDPWKTFHETPEEQQAIKERAKYRDAMKAEYRKLYTNPFKPPVGTPHDPALQRWYSARVTHAEYIQPSPRMGLMLLGVCGVGAALYLLLSNNRNTVLRQIEQGEISYRKRVLEIVRK
;
A
#
# COMPACT_ATOMS: atom_id res chain seq x y z
N MET A 1 9.89 10.26 -9.72
CA MET A 1 9.35 10.86 -10.96
C MET A 1 10.16 10.30 -12.11
N SER A 2 9.62 9.33 -12.84
CA SER A 2 10.21 8.92 -14.11
C SER A 2 10.00 10.08 -15.08
N SER A 3 11.08 10.75 -15.47
CA SER A 3 11.02 11.66 -16.61
C SER A 3 10.69 10.81 -17.83
N SER A 4 9.46 10.89 -18.32
CA SER A 4 9.07 10.31 -19.59
C SER A 4 9.80 11.07 -20.69
N VAL A 5 11.02 10.64 -21.02
CA VAL A 5 11.62 11.01 -22.29
C VAL A 5 10.62 10.54 -23.36
N PRO A 6 10.07 11.44 -24.19
CA PRO A 6 9.15 11.03 -25.24
C PRO A 6 9.83 10.00 -26.12
N PHE A 7 9.09 8.97 -26.53
CA PHE A 7 9.60 7.92 -27.40
C PHE A 7 10.15 8.55 -28.69
N ASP A 8 11.47 8.55 -28.83
CA ASP A 8 12.18 9.05 -30.01
C ASP A 8 12.66 7.84 -30.81
N PRO A 9 11.97 7.44 -31.90
CA PRO A 9 12.29 6.25 -32.66
C PRO A 9 13.71 6.29 -33.27
N TRP A 10 14.36 7.45 -33.30
CA TRP A 10 15.72 7.59 -33.83
C TRP A 10 16.80 7.55 -32.75
N LYS A 11 16.44 7.67 -31.47
CA LYS A 11 17.41 7.61 -30.35
C LYS A 11 17.16 6.41 -29.43
N THR A 12 15.96 5.84 -29.45
CA THR A 12 15.58 4.71 -28.58
C THR A 12 16.36 3.43 -28.93
N PHE A 13 16.80 3.26 -30.17
CA PHE A 13 17.50 2.05 -30.63
C PHE A 13 19.03 2.21 -30.69
N HIS A 14 19.57 3.40 -30.46
CA HIS A 14 21.01 3.64 -30.42
C HIS A 14 21.49 3.61 -28.97
N GLU A 15 21.68 2.40 -28.44
CA GLU A 15 22.25 2.21 -27.12
C GLU A 15 23.74 2.55 -27.13
N THR A 16 24.17 3.36 -26.17
CA THR A 16 25.60 3.59 -25.92
C THR A 16 26.29 2.27 -25.55
N PRO A 17 27.61 2.11 -25.78
CA PRO A 17 28.33 0.91 -25.38
C PRO A 17 28.15 0.55 -23.89
N GLU A 18 28.02 1.54 -23.01
CA GLU A 18 27.77 1.36 -21.58
C GLU A 18 26.36 0.81 -21.31
N GLU A 19 25.33 1.35 -21.96
CA GLU A 19 23.96 0.85 -21.85
C GLU A 19 23.83 -0.59 -22.38
N GLN A 20 24.51 -0.90 -23.50
CA GLN A 20 24.56 -2.25 -24.04
C GLN A 20 25.19 -3.23 -23.05
N GLN A 21 26.27 -2.83 -22.36
CA GLN A 21 26.89 -3.64 -21.31
C GLN A 21 25.92 -3.85 -20.15
N ALA A 22 25.28 -2.79 -19.65
CA ALA A 22 24.29 -2.90 -18.58
C ALA A 22 23.09 -3.79 -18.95
N ILE A 23 22.63 -3.74 -20.21
CA ILE A 23 21.55 -4.62 -20.72
C ILE A 23 22.00 -6.08 -20.76
N LYS A 24 23.22 -6.35 -21.23
CA LYS A 24 23.81 -7.70 -21.23
C LYS A 24 23.95 -8.25 -19.81
N GLU A 25 24.38 -7.42 -18.85
CA GLU A 25 24.47 -7.81 -17.45
C GLU A 25 23.10 -8.13 -16.86
N ARG A 26 22.09 -7.28 -17.07
CA ARG A 26 20.70 -7.56 -16.62
C ARG A 26 20.15 -8.83 -17.26
N ALA A 27 20.40 -9.04 -18.56
CA ALA A 27 20.00 -10.25 -19.26
C ALA A 27 20.66 -11.49 -18.66
N LYS A 28 21.97 -11.44 -18.36
CA LYS A 28 22.71 -12.51 -17.69
C LYS A 28 22.08 -12.90 -16.34
N TYR A 29 21.74 -11.91 -15.51
CA TYR A 29 21.06 -12.17 -14.23
C TYR A 29 19.69 -12.81 -14.43
N ARG A 30 18.88 -12.28 -15.35
CA ARG A 30 17.56 -12.82 -15.67
C ARG A 30 17.63 -14.25 -16.18
N ASP A 31 18.59 -14.56 -17.02
CA ASP A 31 18.75 -15.90 -17.61
C ASP A 31 19.23 -16.90 -16.56
N ALA A 32 20.09 -16.48 -15.63
CA ALA A 32 20.46 -17.28 -14.47
C ALA A 32 19.24 -17.64 -13.59
N MET A 33 18.42 -16.66 -13.21
CA MET A 33 17.19 -16.90 -12.42
C MET A 33 16.20 -17.81 -13.15
N LYS A 34 16.02 -17.61 -14.47
CA LYS A 34 15.17 -18.48 -15.30
C LYS A 34 15.72 -19.91 -15.36
N ALA A 35 17.04 -20.08 -15.46
CA ALA A 35 17.66 -21.39 -15.48
C ALA A 35 17.42 -22.14 -14.16
N GLU A 36 17.56 -21.46 -13.01
CA GLU A 36 17.23 -22.02 -11.69
C GLU A 36 15.76 -22.45 -11.61
N TYR A 37 14.83 -21.57 -11.99
CA TYR A 37 13.41 -21.88 -11.99
C TYR A 37 13.08 -23.09 -12.88
N ARG A 38 13.65 -23.14 -14.09
CA ARG A 38 13.47 -24.28 -15.01
C ARG A 38 13.94 -25.58 -14.39
N LYS A 39 15.12 -25.60 -13.75
CA LYS A 39 15.63 -26.80 -13.06
C LYS A 39 14.65 -27.33 -12.00
N LEU A 40 14.05 -26.43 -11.22
CA LEU A 40 13.05 -26.79 -10.21
C LEU A 40 11.75 -27.28 -10.85
N TYR A 41 11.28 -26.59 -11.88
CA TYR A 41 9.99 -26.87 -12.52
C TYR A 41 9.99 -28.17 -13.34
N THR A 42 11.07 -28.42 -14.10
CA THR A 42 11.19 -29.59 -14.99
C THR A 42 11.72 -30.84 -14.27
N ASN A 43 11.98 -30.77 -12.95
CA ASN A 43 12.44 -31.93 -12.20
C ASN A 43 11.33 -33.00 -12.11
N PRO A 44 11.53 -34.22 -12.66
CA PRO A 44 10.53 -35.29 -12.60
C PRO A 44 10.36 -35.88 -11.19
N PHE A 45 11.35 -35.71 -10.30
CA PHE A 45 11.34 -36.19 -8.92
C PHE A 45 11.00 -35.08 -7.92
N LYS A 46 10.24 -34.06 -8.33
CA LYS A 46 9.81 -33.02 -7.42
C LYS A 46 8.91 -33.62 -6.32
N PRO A 47 9.18 -33.36 -5.04
CA PRO A 47 8.30 -33.83 -3.98
C PRO A 47 6.91 -33.18 -4.15
N PRO A 48 5.83 -33.77 -3.60
CA PRO A 48 4.47 -33.21 -3.65
C PRO A 48 4.32 -31.98 -2.74
N VAL A 49 5.34 -31.13 -2.69
CA VAL A 49 5.27 -29.80 -2.09
C VAL A 49 4.59 -28.88 -3.11
N GLY A 50 3.79 -27.93 -2.63
CA GLY A 50 2.97 -27.06 -3.47
C GLY A 50 3.78 -26.12 -4.39
N THR A 51 3.64 -24.82 -4.21
CA THR A 51 4.35 -23.84 -5.04
C THR A 51 5.85 -23.80 -4.70
N PRO A 52 6.76 -23.71 -5.69
CA PRO A 52 8.19 -23.50 -5.45
C PRO A 52 8.42 -22.24 -4.61
N HIS A 53 9.39 -22.31 -3.69
CA HIS A 53 9.81 -21.16 -2.91
C HIS A 53 10.51 -20.13 -3.79
N ASP A 54 10.05 -18.87 -3.73
CA ASP A 54 10.70 -17.74 -4.39
C ASP A 54 11.29 -16.78 -3.34
N PRO A 55 12.62 -16.65 -3.24
CA PRO A 55 13.26 -15.75 -2.28
C PRO A 55 12.97 -14.27 -2.55
N ALA A 56 12.74 -13.86 -3.81
CA ALA A 56 12.41 -12.47 -4.13
C ALA A 56 11.03 -12.11 -3.61
N LEU A 57 10.05 -13.01 -3.81
CA LEU A 57 8.70 -12.85 -3.28
C LEU A 57 8.69 -12.86 -1.75
N GLN A 58 9.43 -13.78 -1.12
CA GLN A 58 9.55 -13.80 0.35
C GLN A 58 10.13 -12.49 0.88
N ARG A 59 11.19 -11.95 0.26
CA ARG A 59 11.79 -10.66 0.66
C ARG A 59 10.81 -9.50 0.50
N TRP A 60 9.98 -9.52 -0.53
CA TRP A 60 8.96 -8.50 -0.72
C TRP A 60 7.89 -8.53 0.37
N TYR A 61 7.42 -9.73 0.74
CA TYR A 61 6.51 -9.90 1.87
C TYR A 61 7.17 -9.51 3.19
N SER A 62 8.40 -9.97 3.45
CA SER A 62 9.10 -9.66 4.69
C SER A 62 9.30 -8.15 4.83
N ALA A 63 9.73 -7.47 3.76
CA ALA A 63 9.89 -6.03 3.76
C ALA A 63 8.60 -5.33 4.18
N ARG A 64 7.43 -5.74 3.66
CA ARG A 64 6.11 -5.19 4.03
C ARG A 64 5.78 -5.38 5.51
N VAL A 65 6.03 -6.56 6.05
CA VAL A 65 5.71 -6.88 7.45
C VAL A 65 6.66 -6.16 8.42
N THR A 66 7.94 -6.03 8.07
CA THR A 66 8.97 -5.42 8.93
C THR A 66 9.04 -3.89 8.81
N HIS A 67 8.09 -3.21 8.14
CA HIS A 67 8.15 -1.75 7.98
C HIS A 67 8.28 -1.03 9.33
N ALA A 68 7.58 -1.51 10.36
CA ALA A 68 7.58 -0.89 11.68
C ALA A 68 8.97 -0.78 12.32
N GLU A 69 9.87 -1.73 12.05
CA GLU A 69 11.24 -1.75 12.58
C GLU A 69 12.13 -0.66 11.96
N TYR A 70 11.82 -0.24 10.72
CA TYR A 70 12.60 0.72 9.96
C TYR A 70 12.00 2.13 9.95
N ILE A 71 10.88 2.36 10.64
CA ILE A 71 10.29 3.69 10.75
C ILE A 71 11.23 4.60 11.55
N GLN A 72 11.74 5.63 10.89
CA GLN A 72 12.49 6.68 11.55
C GLN A 72 11.54 7.81 11.99
N PRO A 73 11.62 8.28 13.25
CA PRO A 73 10.80 9.40 13.69
C PRO A 73 11.15 10.64 12.87
N SER A 74 10.16 11.19 12.17
CA SER A 74 10.31 12.37 11.31
C SER A 74 9.21 13.38 11.61
N PRO A 75 9.49 14.70 11.63
CA PRO A 75 8.47 15.72 11.84
C PRO A 75 7.35 15.66 10.80
N ARG A 76 7.68 15.29 9.55
CA ARG A 76 6.68 15.11 8.49
C ARG A 76 5.71 13.97 8.80
N MET A 77 6.21 12.86 9.35
CA MET A 77 5.37 11.73 9.75
C MET A 77 4.50 12.09 10.96
N GLY A 78 5.05 12.84 11.93
CA GLY A 78 4.30 13.35 13.07
C GLY A 78 3.13 14.22 12.64
N LEU A 79 3.34 15.16 11.70
CA LEU A 79 2.27 15.99 11.15
C LEU A 79 1.21 15.19 10.39
N MET A 80 1.60 14.17 9.61
CA MET A 80 0.65 13.27 8.96
C MET A 80 -0.18 12.49 9.97
N LEU A 81 0.44 11.97 11.02
CA LEU A 81 -0.24 11.24 12.08
C LEU A 81 -1.23 12.15 12.83
N LEU A 82 -0.82 13.36 13.18
CA LEU A 82 -1.71 14.36 13.80
C LEU A 82 -2.86 14.74 12.87
N GLY A 83 -2.62 14.85 11.56
CA GLY A 83 -3.67 15.09 10.58
C GLY A 83 -4.70 13.96 10.56
N VAL A 84 -4.25 12.71 10.44
CA VAL A 84 -5.15 11.54 10.37
C VAL A 84 -5.90 11.33 11.68
N CYS A 85 -5.19 11.29 12.81
CA CYS A 85 -5.80 11.12 14.13
C CYS A 85 -6.68 12.32 14.51
N GLY A 86 -6.26 13.54 14.17
CA GLY A 86 -7.00 14.77 14.44
C GLY A 86 -8.33 14.81 13.69
N VAL A 87 -8.33 14.45 12.40
CA VAL A 87 -9.58 14.34 11.61
C VAL A 87 -10.49 13.26 12.18
N GLY A 88 -9.95 12.09 12.53
CA GLY A 88 -10.72 11.01 13.15
C GLY A 88 -11.35 11.44 14.49
N ALA A 89 -10.59 12.11 15.35
CA ALA A 89 -11.06 12.62 16.63
C ALA A 89 -12.13 13.71 16.45
N ALA A 90 -11.93 14.64 15.52
CA ALA A 90 -12.90 15.69 15.24
C ALA A 90 -14.24 15.11 14.74
N LEU A 91 -14.21 14.14 13.82
CA LEU A 91 -15.40 13.44 13.34
C LEU A 91 -16.11 12.71 14.48
N TYR A 92 -15.36 12.02 15.34
CA TYR A 92 -15.93 11.34 16.50
C TYR A 92 -16.62 12.32 17.46
N LEU A 93 -15.98 13.45 17.78
CA LEU A 93 -16.54 14.47 18.67
C LEU A 93 -17.78 15.13 18.09
N LEU A 94 -17.82 15.39 16.78
CA LEU A 94 -18.99 15.94 16.11
C LEU A 94 -20.17 14.98 16.22
N LEU A 95 -19.95 13.71 15.86
CA LEU A 95 -21.00 12.68 15.92
C LEU A 95 -21.46 12.41 17.35
N SER A 96 -20.55 12.41 18.33
CA SER A 96 -20.89 12.17 19.73
C SER A 96 -21.69 13.32 20.33
N ASN A 97 -21.36 14.57 20.00
CA ASN A 97 -22.12 15.74 20.43
C ASN A 97 -23.54 15.74 19.85
N ASN A 98 -23.69 15.45 18.55
CA ASN A 98 -25.01 15.31 17.92
C ASN A 98 -25.83 14.18 18.58
N ARG A 99 -25.19 13.04 18.84
CA ARG A 99 -25.85 11.94 19.54
C ARG A 99 -26.32 12.34 20.93
N ASN A 100 -25.44 12.95 21.73
CA ASN A 100 -25.75 13.32 23.11
C ASN A 100 -26.85 14.38 23.19
N THR A 101 -26.89 15.34 22.25
CA THR A 101 -27.98 16.33 22.19
C THR A 101 -29.32 15.68 21.85
N VAL A 102 -29.37 14.78 20.86
CA VAL A 102 -30.59 14.03 20.53
C VAL A 102 -31.05 13.17 21.70
N LEU A 103 -30.14 12.42 22.33
CA LEU A 103 -30.47 11.58 23.50
C LEU A 103 -31.07 12.41 24.63
N ARG A 104 -30.49 13.58 24.93
CA ARG A 104 -31.02 14.50 25.94
C ARG A 104 -32.45 14.95 25.63
N GLN A 105 -32.74 15.28 24.37
CA GLN A 105 -34.09 15.66 23.92
C GLN A 105 -35.10 14.50 24.06
N ILE A 106 -34.65 13.25 23.84
CA ILE A 106 -35.48 12.05 24.05
C ILE A 106 -35.82 11.90 25.54
N GLU A 107 -34.81 12.00 26.41
CA GLU A 107 -34.95 11.84 27.86
C GLU A 107 -35.87 12.90 28.48
N GLN A 108 -35.77 14.14 27.99
CA GLN A 108 -36.60 15.26 28.45
C GLN A 108 -38.02 15.23 27.86
N GLY A 109 -38.31 14.34 26.91
CA GLY A 109 -39.61 14.26 26.24
C GLY A 109 -39.89 15.41 25.26
N GLU A 110 -38.87 16.17 24.86
CA GLU A 110 -39.01 17.32 23.96
C GLU A 110 -39.36 16.90 22.52
N ILE A 111 -39.03 15.66 22.13
CA ILE A 111 -39.25 15.15 20.78
C ILE A 111 -40.25 13.98 20.71
N SER A 112 -41.21 14.12 19.80
CA SER A 112 -42.19 13.09 19.45
C SER A 112 -41.50 11.81 18.95
N TYR A 113 -42.09 10.64 19.20
CA TYR A 113 -41.51 9.34 18.83
C TYR A 113 -41.15 9.24 17.34
N ARG A 114 -41.97 9.80 16.44
CA ARG A 114 -41.73 9.83 14.99
C ARG A 114 -40.43 10.55 14.60
N LYS A 115 -39.97 11.51 15.40
CA LYS A 115 -38.79 12.36 15.12
C LYS A 115 -37.51 11.87 15.81
N ARG A 116 -37.53 10.69 16.45
CA ARG A 116 -36.37 10.10 17.16
C ARG A 116 -35.44 9.39 16.17
N VAL A 117 -34.78 10.17 15.33
CA VAL A 117 -33.77 9.67 14.36
C VAL A 117 -32.47 10.44 14.55
N LEU A 118 -31.36 9.72 14.56
CA LEU A 118 -30.02 10.33 14.54
C LEU A 118 -29.69 10.74 13.10
N GLU A 119 -29.90 12.01 12.81
CA GLU A 119 -29.47 12.59 11.53
C GLU A 119 -27.98 12.94 11.59
N ILE A 120 -27.22 12.45 10.61
CA ILE A 120 -25.78 12.75 10.47
C ILE A 120 -25.58 14.22 10.06
N VAL A 121 -26.50 14.75 9.25
CA VAL A 121 -26.53 16.15 8.80
C VAL A 121 -27.92 16.69 9.14
N ARG A 122 -27.97 17.60 10.12
CA ARG A 122 -29.20 18.31 10.47
C ARG A 122 -29.46 19.36 9.37
N LYS A 123 -30.59 19.24 8.66
CA LYS A 123 -31.02 20.24 7.67
C LYS A 123 -31.48 21.52 8.33
#